data_AF-A0A9Q3PP85-F1
#
_entry.id   AF-A0A9Q3PP85-F1
#
_cell.length_a   1.000
_cell.length_b   1.000
_cell.length_c   1.000
_cell.angle_alpha   90.00
_cell.angle_beta   90.00
_cell.angle_gamma   90.00
#
_symmetry.space_group_name_H-M   'P 1'
#
loop_
_entity.id
_entity.type
_entity.pdbx_description
1 polymer ?
#
loop_
_entity_poly.entity_id
_entity_poly.type
_entity_poly.pdbx_seq_one_letter_code
_entity_poly.pdbx_strand_id
1 'polypeptide(L)'
;MKFFAELVLLDSGATHHVTNNRSLFRGFQPVDISLSVATAVKYPVVGVGTDGGKMVLKKTLYCPAIAGTVLSIGRFQRCDGRIDFVRGVFQLIQDGVTYYSQPCKDRWYLLILPSPSCHAITHSAATSELFHQRFAHFSLGVLEKMRRLKAAKGLPVDPLPLASRLCESCSFAKSTHKPFACKSRDLVKAPGDVIVVDLVGPFPQSVQKHLYGLVIQDHFLSLVAFIPLRAKSKAVKEILGWLKTFAVLSGHQVKRLTSDNAGEFLSCVFKEGLQHLGITHETTVLYEHHQNGKVERVIRTLSETARAIILGKNVEVALWPWDFRHAAWVFNRILHANSDQTPWEIVTGMKPNISILRFLVVRLMSMIICTKRI
;
A
#
# COMPACT_ATOMS: atom_id res chain seq x y z
N MET A 1 3.28 -17.03 6.92
CA MET A 1 4.11 -17.68 7.95
C MET A 1 4.37 -16.68 9.08
N LYS A 2 4.08 -17.02 10.33
CA LYS A 2 4.28 -16.16 11.49
C LYS A 2 5.79 -16.07 11.79
N PHE A 3 6.41 -14.90 11.57
CA PHE A 3 7.73 -14.61 12.11
C PHE A 3 7.56 -14.36 13.60
N PHE A 4 7.82 -15.36 14.45
CA PHE A 4 7.84 -15.14 15.89
C PHE A 4 9.12 -14.37 16.23
N ALA A 5 8.97 -13.10 16.60
CA ALA A 5 10.00 -12.44 17.39
C ALA A 5 10.07 -13.18 18.73
N GLU A 6 11.26 -13.60 19.14
CA GLU A 6 11.42 -14.29 20.41
C GLU A 6 11.37 -13.24 21.52
N LEU A 7 10.27 -13.26 22.27
CA LEU A 7 10.02 -12.36 23.39
C LEU A 7 10.65 -12.98 24.64
N VAL A 8 11.73 -12.37 25.14
CA VAL A 8 12.43 -12.84 26.33
C VAL A 8 11.99 -12.01 27.55
N LEU A 9 11.48 -12.66 28.59
CA LEU A 9 11.09 -11.99 29.83
C LEU A 9 12.33 -11.72 30.69
N LEU A 10 12.53 -10.48 31.13
CA LEU A 10 13.53 -10.13 32.12
C LEU A 10 12.94 -10.30 33.52
N ASP A 11 13.57 -11.15 34.32
CA ASP A 11 13.12 -11.46 35.67
C ASP A 11 14.26 -11.29 36.69
N SER A 12 14.03 -10.47 37.71
CA SER A 12 14.96 -10.27 38.82
C SER A 12 14.88 -11.39 39.87
N GLY A 13 13.76 -12.11 39.94
CA GLY A 13 13.56 -13.23 40.86
C GLY A 13 14.11 -14.57 40.35
N ALA A 14 14.39 -14.66 39.05
CA ALA A 14 14.99 -15.85 38.47
C ALA A 14 16.48 -15.98 38.85
N THR A 15 16.93 -17.19 39.20
CA THR A 15 18.34 -17.50 39.50
C THR A 15 19.12 -18.01 38.29
N HIS A 16 18.41 -18.48 37.27
CA HIS A 16 18.96 -19.08 36.06
C HIS A 16 18.24 -18.53 34.83
N HIS A 17 18.94 -18.52 33.69
CA HIS A 17 18.29 -18.35 32.38
C HIS A 17 17.58 -19.65 32.03
N VAL A 18 16.34 -19.57 31.55
CA VAL A 18 15.53 -20.74 31.23
C VAL A 18 14.82 -20.53 29.90
N THR A 19 14.85 -21.53 29.02
CA THR A 19 14.14 -21.49 27.73
C THR A 19 13.49 -22.84 27.44
N ASN A 20 12.37 -22.81 26.73
CA ASN A 20 11.75 -23.98 26.13
C ASN A 20 12.16 -24.20 24.66
N ASN A 21 13.08 -23.39 24.12
CA ASN A 21 13.49 -23.45 22.73
C ASN A 21 14.85 -24.16 22.58
N ARG A 22 14.82 -25.42 22.12
CA ARG A 22 16.04 -26.23 21.96
C ARG A 22 16.97 -25.73 20.85
N SER A 23 16.45 -24.99 19.88
CA SER A 23 17.19 -24.52 18.70
C SER A 23 18.23 -23.43 19.01
N LEU A 24 18.15 -22.82 20.19
CA LEU A 24 19.04 -21.74 20.63
C LEU A 24 20.42 -22.24 21.09
N PHE A 25 20.59 -23.51 21.45
CA PHE A 25 21.82 -23.99 22.08
C PHE A 25 22.89 -24.39 21.06
N ARG A 26 24.10 -23.80 21.18
CA ARG A 26 25.30 -24.21 20.40
C ARG A 26 26.14 -25.30 21.06
N GLY A 27 25.90 -25.59 22.33
CA GLY A 27 26.47 -26.72 23.06
C GLY A 27 25.46 -27.13 24.12
N PHE A 28 25.00 -28.37 24.07
CA PHE A 28 23.92 -28.88 24.92
C PHE A 28 24.39 -30.14 25.62
N GLN A 29 24.37 -30.11 26.94
CA GLN A 29 24.67 -31.26 27.78
C GLN A 29 23.39 -31.69 28.48
N PRO A 30 22.95 -32.95 28.30
CA PRO A 30 21.84 -33.50 29.06
C PRO A 30 22.18 -33.43 30.56
N VAL A 31 21.23 -32.95 31.34
CA VAL A 31 21.31 -32.99 32.80
C VAL A 31 19.97 -33.47 33.33
N ASP A 32 19.99 -34.13 34.46
CA ASP A 32 18.79 -34.54 35.18
C ASP A 32 18.70 -33.72 36.47
N ILE A 33 18.22 -32.49 36.34
CA ILE A 33 18.01 -31.56 37.46
C ILE A 33 16.59 -31.03 37.41
N SER A 34 16.08 -30.59 38.57
CA SER A 34 14.76 -29.98 38.65
C SER A 34 14.84 -28.48 38.93
N LEU A 35 14.07 -27.70 38.19
CA LEU A 35 13.90 -26.27 38.40
C LEU A 35 12.71 -26.05 39.33
N SER A 36 12.94 -25.45 40.50
CA SER A 36 11.87 -25.02 41.38
C SER A 36 11.42 -23.61 40.98
N VAL A 37 10.12 -23.44 40.76
CA VAL A 37 9.50 -22.13 40.51
C VAL A 37 8.87 -21.57 41.80
N ALA A 38 8.46 -20.30 41.78
CA ALA A 38 7.88 -19.60 42.94
C ALA A 38 6.66 -20.29 43.58
N THR A 39 5.96 -21.18 42.86
CA THR A 39 4.84 -21.98 43.36
C THR A 39 5.25 -23.28 44.06
N ALA A 40 6.55 -23.50 44.33
CA ALA A 40 7.15 -24.72 44.86
C ALA A 40 7.00 -25.97 43.97
N VAL A 41 6.37 -25.85 42.80
CA VAL A 41 6.33 -26.87 41.76
C VAL A 41 7.73 -27.04 41.16
N LYS A 42 8.12 -28.29 40.89
CA LYS A 42 9.40 -28.64 40.28
C LYS A 42 9.17 -29.08 38.83
N TYR A 43 9.92 -28.48 37.91
CA TYR A 43 9.92 -28.85 36.50
C TYR A 43 11.22 -29.57 36.13
N PRO A 44 11.16 -30.65 35.33
CA PRO A 44 12.36 -31.33 34.87
C PRO A 44 13.11 -30.47 33.85
N VAL A 45 14.39 -30.21 34.13
CA VAL A 45 15.31 -29.59 33.19
C VAL A 45 15.98 -30.72 32.42
N VAL A 46 15.91 -30.66 31.10
CA VAL A 46 16.36 -31.74 30.21
C VAL A 46 17.81 -31.53 29.75
N GLY A 47 18.33 -30.30 29.88
CA GLY A 47 19.72 -30.03 29.56
C GLY A 47 20.16 -28.62 29.93
N VAL A 48 21.47 -28.42 29.96
CA VAL A 48 22.12 -27.12 30.11
C VAL A 48 22.94 -26.84 28.87
N GLY A 49 22.96 -25.60 28.44
CA GLY A 49 23.84 -25.20 27.37
C GLY A 49 24.10 -23.71 27.33
N THR A 50 24.94 -23.31 26.38
CA THR A 50 25.15 -21.90 26.08
C THR A 50 24.27 -21.52 24.91
N ASP A 51 23.49 -20.45 25.09
CA ASP A 51 22.70 -19.86 24.02
C ASP A 51 23.66 -19.31 22.95
N GLY A 52 23.50 -19.81 21.74
CA GLY A 52 24.23 -19.39 20.54
C GLY A 52 23.43 -18.43 19.66
N GLY A 53 22.36 -17.86 20.19
CA GLY A 53 21.66 -16.73 19.62
C GLY A 53 22.51 -15.46 19.60
N LYS A 54 21.87 -14.31 19.40
CA LYS A 54 22.57 -13.02 19.30
C LYS A 54 23.13 -12.51 20.62
N MET A 55 22.58 -12.96 21.73
CA MET A 55 23.00 -12.62 23.08
C MET A 55 23.43 -13.94 23.72
N VAL A 56 24.68 -14.00 24.15
CA VAL A 56 25.28 -15.25 24.61
C VAL A 56 24.94 -15.41 26.08
N LEU A 57 23.98 -16.28 26.38
CA LEU A 57 23.59 -16.63 27.74
C LEU A 57 24.31 -17.92 28.16
N LYS A 58 25.23 -17.82 29.12
CA LYS A 58 26.00 -18.98 29.60
C LYS A 58 25.18 -19.77 30.62
N LYS A 59 25.27 -21.10 30.53
CA LYS A 59 24.59 -22.05 31.45
C LYS A 59 23.08 -21.83 31.51
N THR A 60 22.44 -21.66 30.35
CA THR A 60 20.99 -21.60 30.19
C THR A 60 20.37 -22.99 30.34
N LEU A 61 19.28 -23.07 31.09
CA LEU A 61 18.55 -24.31 31.34
C LEU A 61 17.49 -24.52 30.26
N TYR A 62 17.44 -25.72 29.70
CA TYR A 62 16.39 -26.14 28.77
C TYR A 62 15.29 -26.87 29.55
N CYS A 63 14.13 -26.23 29.63
CA CYS A 63 12.95 -26.77 30.30
C CYS A 63 11.76 -26.71 29.35
N PRO A 64 11.36 -27.82 28.71
CA PRO A 64 10.26 -27.81 27.73
C PRO A 64 8.90 -27.52 28.37
N ALA A 65 8.76 -27.72 29.68
CA ALA A 65 7.50 -27.53 30.41
C ALA A 65 7.16 -26.05 30.71
N ILE A 66 8.09 -25.10 30.50
CA ILE A 66 7.80 -23.68 30.69
C ILE A 66 7.30 -23.02 29.41
N ALA A 67 6.40 -22.03 29.56
CA ALA A 67 5.90 -21.24 28.44
C ALA A 67 6.79 -20.03 28.19
N GLY A 68 7.80 -20.20 27.33
CA GLY A 68 8.66 -19.11 26.83
C GLY A 68 10.09 -19.10 27.39
N THR A 69 10.76 -17.96 27.21
CA THR A 69 12.16 -17.75 27.62
C THR A 69 12.25 -16.68 28.71
N VAL A 70 12.92 -17.01 29.82
CA VAL A 70 13.18 -16.15 30.97
C VAL A 70 14.68 -15.91 31.09
N LEU A 71 15.06 -14.64 31.20
CA LEU A 71 16.42 -14.19 31.43
C LEU A 71 16.54 -13.65 32.86
N SER A 72 17.46 -14.24 33.62
CA SER A 72 17.77 -13.79 34.97
C SER A 72 18.68 -12.56 34.94
N ILE A 73 18.16 -11.42 35.37
CA ILE A 73 18.91 -10.15 35.42
C ILE A 73 20.20 -10.33 36.25
N GLY A 74 20.08 -10.93 37.43
CA GLY A 74 21.22 -11.14 38.34
C GLY A 74 22.27 -12.11 37.78
N ARG A 75 21.84 -13.13 37.02
CA ARG A 75 22.77 -14.06 36.37
C ARG A 75 23.49 -13.40 35.20
N PHE A 76 22.76 -12.63 34.38
CA PHE A 76 23.32 -11.93 33.24
C PHE A 76 24.41 -10.94 33.68
N GLN A 77 24.10 -10.10 34.67
CA GLN A 77 25.06 -9.13 35.22
C GLN A 77 26.31 -9.78 35.83
N ARG A 78 26.21 -11.02 36.30
CA ARG A 78 27.33 -11.74 36.92
C ARG A 78 28.24 -12.44 35.91
N CYS A 79 27.68 -12.97 34.82
CA CYS A 79 28.38 -13.95 33.99
C CYS A 79 28.42 -13.61 32.49
N ASP A 80 27.48 -12.79 32.01
CA ASP A 80 27.19 -12.63 30.59
C ASP A 80 27.45 -11.20 30.10
N GLY A 81 27.15 -10.17 30.90
CA GLY A 81 27.37 -8.78 30.52
C GLY A 81 27.11 -7.78 31.65
N ARG A 82 26.93 -6.52 31.28
CA ARG A 82 26.56 -5.42 32.19
C ARG A 82 25.09 -5.06 31.99
N ILE A 83 24.41 -4.63 33.06
CA ILE A 83 23.05 -4.10 32.99
C ILE A 83 23.03 -2.70 33.60
N ASP A 84 22.45 -1.76 32.87
CA ASP A 84 22.14 -0.42 33.38
C ASP A 84 20.63 -0.18 33.30
N PHE A 85 20.04 0.41 34.34
CA PHE A 85 18.63 0.82 34.34
C PHE A 85 18.53 2.32 34.19
N VAL A 86 18.09 2.78 33.01
CA VAL A 86 18.10 4.19 32.65
C VAL A 86 16.73 4.56 32.10
N ARG A 87 16.11 5.59 32.69
CA ARG A 87 14.82 6.15 32.25
C ARG A 87 13.71 5.09 32.11
N GLY A 88 13.63 4.14 33.05
CA GLY A 88 12.57 3.14 33.09
C GLY A 88 12.80 1.90 32.21
N VAL A 89 13.97 1.79 31.58
CA VAL A 89 14.33 0.71 30.65
C VAL A 89 15.64 0.03 31.09
N PHE A 90 15.69 -1.29 30.96
CA PHE A 90 16.92 -2.06 31.13
C PHE A 90 17.74 -2.04 29.84
N GLN A 91 19.01 -1.66 29.96
CA GLN A 91 20.01 -1.71 28.92
C GLN A 91 21.00 -2.82 29.25
N LEU A 92 20.97 -3.91 28.48
CA LEU A 92 21.88 -5.04 28.64
C LEU A 92 23.04 -4.84 27.66
N ILE A 93 24.26 -4.82 28.15
CA ILE A 93 25.47 -4.57 27.35
C ILE A 93 26.34 -5.81 27.40
N GLN A 94 26.58 -6.43 26.23
CA GLN A 94 27.44 -7.59 26.07
C GLN A 94 28.29 -7.41 24.82
N ASP A 95 29.61 -7.58 24.94
CA ASP A 95 30.58 -7.50 23.82
C ASP A 95 30.44 -6.23 22.96
N GLY A 96 30.15 -5.08 23.59
CA GLY A 96 29.98 -3.79 22.92
C GLY A 96 28.62 -3.56 22.25
N VAL A 97 27.70 -4.52 22.35
CA VAL A 97 26.32 -4.42 21.85
C VAL A 97 25.36 -4.11 23.00
N THR A 98 24.52 -3.10 22.83
CA THR A 98 23.48 -2.73 23.79
C THR A 98 22.11 -3.21 23.33
N TYR A 99 21.44 -4.00 24.16
CA TYR A 99 20.07 -4.49 23.97
C TYR A 99 19.12 -3.70 24.88
N TYR A 100 18.01 -3.21 24.32
CA TYR A 100 17.04 -2.40 25.03
C TYR A 100 15.78 -3.20 25.35
N SER A 101 15.34 -3.15 26.61
CA SER A 101 14.06 -3.74 27.00
C SER A 101 12.87 -2.84 26.65
N GLN A 102 11.68 -3.43 26.60
CA GLN A 102 10.41 -2.73 26.47
C GLN A 102 9.50 -3.06 27.66
N PRO A 103 8.99 -2.06 28.39
CA PRO A 103 8.01 -2.28 29.44
C PRO A 103 6.64 -2.66 28.85
N CYS A 104 6.02 -3.72 29.36
CA CYS A 104 4.68 -4.16 28.99
C CYS A 104 4.02 -4.85 30.19
N LYS A 105 2.86 -4.32 30.63
CA LYS A 105 2.08 -4.85 31.78
C LYS A 105 2.96 -5.10 33.02
N ASP A 106 3.67 -4.06 33.45
CA ASP A 106 4.56 -4.05 34.63
C ASP A 106 5.73 -5.04 34.61
N ARG A 107 6.08 -5.55 33.41
CA ARG A 107 7.24 -6.42 33.18
C ARG A 107 8.08 -5.90 32.03
N TRP A 108 9.35 -6.27 32.01
CA TRP A 108 10.26 -5.89 30.93
C TRP A 108 10.55 -7.07 30.03
N TYR A 109 10.47 -6.83 28.72
CA TYR A 109 10.76 -7.83 27.72
C TYR A 109 11.89 -7.38 26.82
N LEU A 110 12.73 -8.31 26.39
CA LEU A 110 13.72 -8.09 25.36
C LEU A 110 13.20 -8.67 24.05
N LEU A 111 13.17 -7.83 23.01
CA LEU A 111 12.80 -8.25 21.66
C LEU A 111 14.08 -8.59 20.88
N ILE A 112 14.43 -9.87 20.84
CA ILE A 112 15.56 -10.32 20.03
C ILE A 112 15.04 -10.59 18.62
N LEU A 113 15.04 -9.56 17.79
CA LEU A 113 14.72 -9.72 16.36
C LEU A 113 15.78 -10.60 15.71
N PRO A 114 15.46 -11.65 14.94
CA PRO A 114 16.45 -12.34 14.13
C PRO A 114 17.05 -11.34 13.15
N SER A 115 18.38 -11.17 13.15
CA SER A 115 19.08 -10.50 12.05
C SER A 115 19.46 -11.58 11.07
N PRO A 116 19.48 -11.27 9.76
CA PRO A 116 20.15 -12.14 8.81
C PRO A 116 21.57 -12.39 9.32
N SER A 117 21.98 -13.66 9.34
CA SER A 117 23.30 -14.10 9.79
C SER A 117 24.39 -13.34 9.02
N CYS A 118 25.16 -12.54 9.75
CA CYS A 118 26.43 -12.01 9.25
C CYS A 118 27.43 -13.17 9.19
N HIS A 119 27.51 -13.82 8.03
CA HIS A 119 28.71 -14.54 7.67
C HIS A 119 29.84 -13.52 7.56
N ALA A 120 30.99 -13.81 8.15
CA ALA A 120 32.22 -13.09 7.85
C ALA A 120 32.47 -13.29 6.35
N ILE A 121 32.11 -12.28 5.55
CA ILE A 121 32.45 -12.25 4.14
C ILE A 121 33.93 -11.91 4.10
N THR A 122 34.77 -12.95 4.03
CA THR A 122 36.03 -12.86 3.27
C THR A 122 35.71 -12.08 2.00
N HIS A 123 36.42 -11.00 1.71
CA HIS A 123 36.27 -10.16 0.53
C HIS A 123 36.28 -11.00 -0.76
N SER A 124 35.15 -11.61 -1.10
CA SER A 124 34.81 -12.00 -2.45
C SER A 124 34.14 -10.79 -3.07
N ALA A 125 34.47 -10.52 -4.32
CA ALA A 125 33.92 -9.41 -5.08
C ALA A 125 32.40 -9.36 -4.87
N ALA A 126 31.90 -8.22 -4.39
CA ALA A 126 30.50 -8.06 -4.01
C ALA A 126 29.60 -8.47 -5.19
N THR A 127 28.79 -9.50 -4.99
CA THR A 127 27.90 -10.04 -6.02
C THR A 127 26.73 -9.10 -6.27
N SER A 128 26.13 -9.18 -7.46
CA SER A 128 24.97 -8.38 -7.83
C SER A 128 23.78 -8.58 -6.87
N GLU A 129 23.61 -9.80 -6.33
CA GLU A 129 22.61 -10.12 -5.31
C GLU A 129 22.80 -9.30 -4.01
N LEU A 130 24.03 -9.15 -3.52
CA LEU A 130 24.32 -8.41 -2.30
C LEU A 130 23.95 -6.92 -2.45
N PHE A 131 24.24 -6.34 -3.61
CA PHE A 131 23.88 -4.96 -3.90
C PHE A 131 22.37 -4.78 -4.13
N HIS A 132 21.71 -5.74 -4.79
CA HIS A 132 20.26 -5.75 -4.92
C HIS A 132 19.57 -5.73 -3.56
N GLN A 133 20.05 -6.52 -2.59
CA GLN A 133 19.54 -6.55 -1.22
C GLN A 133 19.83 -5.24 -0.46
N ARG A 134 21.06 -4.72 -0.54
CA ARG A 134 21.45 -3.44 0.11
C ARG A 134 20.66 -2.25 -0.41
N PHE A 135 20.35 -2.23 -1.70
CA PHE A 135 19.47 -1.26 -2.32
C PHE A 135 18.00 -1.65 -2.17
N ALA A 136 17.60 -2.29 -1.06
CA ALA A 136 16.21 -2.58 -0.72
C ALA A 136 15.42 -3.23 -1.88
N HIS A 137 16.04 -4.15 -2.60
CA HIS A 137 15.45 -4.85 -3.75
C HIS A 137 15.02 -3.95 -4.91
N PHE A 138 15.59 -2.75 -5.05
CA PHE A 138 15.47 -1.95 -6.26
C PHE A 138 16.20 -2.63 -7.44
N SER A 139 15.75 -2.33 -8.66
CA SER A 139 16.29 -2.98 -9.86
C SER A 139 17.79 -2.70 -10.02
N LEU A 140 18.56 -3.71 -10.44
CA LEU A 140 20.00 -3.56 -10.71
C LEU A 140 20.28 -2.50 -11.79
N GLY A 141 19.33 -2.26 -12.70
CA GLY A 141 19.44 -1.19 -13.70
C GLY A 141 19.48 0.23 -13.09
N VAL A 142 18.81 0.46 -11.96
CA VAL A 142 18.90 1.74 -11.23
C VAL A 142 20.29 1.90 -10.63
N LEU A 143 20.83 0.82 -10.05
CA LEU A 143 22.18 0.84 -9.48
C LEU A 143 23.25 1.09 -10.54
N GLU A 144 23.12 0.46 -11.72
CA GLU A 144 24.02 0.68 -12.85
C GLU A 144 23.94 2.13 -13.37
N LYS A 145 22.73 2.70 -13.42
CA LYS A 145 22.55 4.11 -13.75
C LYS A 145 23.22 5.03 -12.73
N MET A 146 23.08 4.75 -11.43
CA MET A 146 23.74 5.52 -10.36
C MET A 146 25.26 5.39 -10.42
N ARG A 147 25.80 4.21 -10.75
CA ARG A 147 27.23 3.98 -10.97
C ARG A 147 27.75 4.84 -12.11
N ARG A 148 27.11 4.78 -13.28
CA ARG A 148 27.50 5.56 -14.47
C ARG A 148 27.51 7.06 -14.20
N LEU A 149 26.54 7.55 -13.43
CA LEU A 149 26.41 8.96 -13.10
C LEU A 149 27.21 9.39 -11.85
N LYS A 150 27.95 8.46 -11.22
CA LYS A 150 28.68 8.69 -9.95
C LYS A 150 27.81 9.38 -8.89
N ALA A 151 26.54 8.97 -8.79
CA ALA A 151 25.52 9.67 -8.01
C ALA A 151 25.66 9.46 -6.48
N ALA A 152 26.49 8.54 -6.03
CA ALA A 152 26.74 8.26 -4.61
C ALA A 152 28.16 7.74 -4.36
N LYS A 153 28.68 7.95 -3.15
CA LYS A 153 29.94 7.37 -2.69
C LYS A 153 29.74 5.91 -2.28
N GLY A 154 30.74 5.05 -2.53
CA GLY A 154 30.67 3.62 -2.18
C GLY A 154 29.94 2.73 -3.18
N LEU A 155 29.64 3.24 -4.39
CA LEU A 155 29.14 2.43 -5.50
C LEU A 155 30.25 1.52 -6.05
N PRO A 156 29.91 0.33 -6.60
CA PRO A 156 30.90 -0.57 -7.19
C PRO A 156 31.60 0.12 -8.37
N VAL A 157 32.92 -0.03 -8.47
CA VAL A 157 33.72 0.57 -9.54
C VAL A 157 33.40 -0.10 -10.87
N ASP A 158 33.42 -1.43 -10.86
CA ASP A 158 33.13 -2.26 -12.02
C ASP A 158 31.64 -2.55 -12.18
N PRO A 159 31.16 -2.80 -13.41
CA PRO A 159 29.81 -3.26 -13.66
C PRO A 159 29.53 -4.56 -12.88
N LEU A 160 28.34 -4.63 -12.27
CA LEU A 160 27.96 -5.84 -11.57
C LEU A 160 27.64 -6.97 -12.55
N PRO A 161 28.06 -8.22 -12.28
CA PRO A 161 27.72 -9.35 -13.11
C PRO A 161 26.20 -9.55 -13.13
N LEU A 162 25.66 -9.96 -14.28
CA LEU A 162 24.24 -10.31 -14.41
C LEU A 162 23.85 -11.31 -13.31
N ALA A 163 22.77 -11.02 -12.60
CA ALA A 163 22.28 -11.91 -11.56
C ALA A 163 21.93 -13.26 -12.21
N SER A 164 22.63 -14.32 -11.81
CA SER A 164 22.48 -15.66 -12.38
C SER A 164 21.19 -16.35 -11.94
N ARG A 165 20.49 -15.80 -10.94
CA ARG A 165 19.24 -16.31 -10.37
C ARG A 165 18.28 -15.17 -10.10
N LEU A 166 16.98 -15.46 -10.24
CA LEU A 166 15.92 -14.55 -9.86
C LEU A 166 15.85 -14.46 -8.33
N CYS A 167 15.72 -13.25 -7.79
CA CYS A 167 15.57 -13.03 -6.37
C CYS A 167 14.19 -13.53 -5.90
N GLU A 168 14.16 -14.56 -5.05
CA GLU A 168 12.93 -15.21 -4.59
C GLU A 168 11.99 -14.23 -3.87
N SER A 169 12.53 -13.35 -3.01
CA SER A 169 11.72 -12.35 -2.30
C SER A 169 11.07 -11.35 -3.25
N CYS A 170 11.77 -10.93 -4.30
CA CYS A 170 11.17 -10.13 -5.37
C CYS A 170 10.14 -10.93 -6.17
N SER A 171 10.39 -12.20 -6.42
CA SER A 171 9.41 -13.06 -7.10
C SER A 171 8.13 -13.17 -6.29
N PHE A 172 8.19 -13.39 -4.98
CA PHE A 172 6.98 -13.44 -4.14
C PHE A 172 6.31 -12.07 -3.96
N ALA A 173 7.09 -11.00 -3.75
CA ALA A 173 6.54 -9.68 -3.44
C ALA A 173 6.17 -8.83 -4.67
N LYS A 174 6.82 -9.08 -5.82
CA LYS A 174 6.67 -8.31 -7.06
C LYS A 174 6.22 -9.15 -8.24
N SER A 175 5.96 -10.46 -8.06
CA SER A 175 5.18 -11.19 -9.07
C SER A 175 3.82 -10.53 -9.16
N THR A 176 3.54 -10.06 -10.36
CA THR A 176 2.21 -9.64 -10.74
C THR A 176 1.63 -10.76 -11.60
N HIS A 177 0.33 -10.98 -11.50
CA HIS A 177 -0.35 -11.85 -12.45
C HIS A 177 0.05 -11.39 -13.86
N LYS A 178 0.47 -12.32 -14.74
CA LYS A 178 0.68 -11.95 -16.15
C LYS A 178 -0.59 -11.22 -16.59
N PRO A 179 -0.49 -9.98 -17.14
CA PRO A 179 -1.66 -9.35 -17.71
C PRO A 179 -2.25 -10.36 -18.68
N PHE A 180 -3.51 -10.70 -18.47
CA PHE A 180 -4.20 -11.59 -19.39
C PHE A 180 -4.10 -10.92 -20.76
N ALA A 181 -3.37 -11.56 -21.68
CA ALA A 181 -3.46 -11.28 -23.11
C ALA A 181 -4.80 -11.82 -23.60
N CYS A 182 -5.90 -11.34 -23.02
CA CYS A 182 -7.12 -11.31 -23.78
C CYS A 182 -6.81 -10.35 -24.92
N LYS A 183 -6.72 -10.87 -26.15
CA LYS A 183 -6.96 -10.02 -27.32
C LYS A 183 -8.19 -9.21 -26.95
N SER A 184 -8.08 -7.89 -26.86
CA SER A 184 -9.28 -7.08 -26.76
C SER A 184 -10.13 -7.58 -27.92
N ARG A 185 -11.28 -8.20 -27.64
CA ARG A 185 -12.31 -8.21 -28.68
C ARG A 185 -12.41 -6.75 -29.07
N ASP A 186 -12.21 -6.44 -30.35
CA ASP A 186 -12.23 -5.09 -30.92
C ASP A 186 -13.65 -4.50 -30.77
N LEU A 187 -14.08 -4.29 -29.53
CA LEU A 187 -15.43 -3.91 -29.14
C LEU A 187 -15.60 -2.39 -29.20
N VAL A 188 -14.50 -1.66 -29.16
CA VAL A 188 -14.47 -0.20 -29.09
C VAL A 188 -13.70 0.31 -30.29
N LYS A 189 -14.42 0.68 -31.35
CA LYS A 189 -13.91 1.14 -32.65
C LYS A 189 -14.18 2.62 -32.88
N ALA A 190 -15.19 3.17 -32.24
CA ALA A 190 -15.61 4.55 -32.38
C ALA A 190 -16.06 5.16 -31.04
N PRO A 191 -16.07 6.50 -30.92
CA PRO A 191 -16.72 7.19 -29.81
C PRO A 191 -18.16 6.72 -29.60
N GLY A 192 -18.58 6.54 -28.35
CA GLY A 192 -19.94 6.10 -28.00
C GLY A 192 -20.17 4.59 -28.12
N ASP A 193 -19.20 3.79 -28.59
CA ASP A 193 -19.36 2.33 -28.65
C ASP A 193 -19.58 1.73 -27.25
N VAL A 194 -18.82 2.19 -26.26
CA VAL A 194 -18.90 1.76 -24.86
C VAL A 194 -18.71 2.96 -23.94
N ILE A 195 -19.76 3.28 -23.18
CA ILE A 195 -19.71 4.21 -22.04
C ILE A 195 -19.67 3.38 -20.77
N VAL A 196 -18.72 3.64 -19.89
CA VAL A 196 -18.62 2.97 -18.60
C VAL A 196 -18.99 3.95 -17.49
N VAL A 197 -19.80 3.49 -16.53
CA VAL A 197 -20.25 4.30 -15.38
C VAL A 197 -19.87 3.62 -14.06
N ASP A 198 -19.46 4.42 -13.08
CA ASP A 198 -19.11 3.92 -11.75
C ASP A 198 -19.46 4.95 -10.66
N LEU A 199 -19.75 4.46 -9.45
CA LEU A 199 -20.09 5.27 -8.28
C LEU A 199 -18.98 5.18 -7.23
N VAL A 200 -18.44 6.33 -6.87
CA VAL A 200 -17.43 6.47 -5.82
C VAL A 200 -18.00 7.13 -4.56
N GLY A 201 -17.56 6.66 -3.41
CA GLY A 201 -17.97 7.14 -2.09
C GLY A 201 -18.46 6.01 -1.17
N PRO A 202 -19.06 6.35 -0.01
CA PRO A 202 -19.38 7.70 0.45
C PRO A 202 -18.12 8.51 0.84
N PHE A 203 -18.16 9.81 0.56
CA PHE A 203 -17.17 10.80 1.00
C PHE A 203 -17.69 11.62 2.18
N PRO A 204 -16.82 12.36 2.91
CA PRO A 204 -17.26 13.36 3.86
C PRO A 204 -18.23 14.33 3.21
N GLN A 205 -19.27 14.74 3.94
CA GLN A 205 -20.30 15.60 3.40
C GLN A 205 -19.71 16.93 2.89
N SER A 206 -19.94 17.24 1.62
CA SER A 206 -19.52 18.51 1.04
C SER A 206 -20.36 19.70 1.52
N VAL A 207 -19.89 20.92 1.25
CA VAL A 207 -20.64 22.17 1.53
C VAL A 207 -22.05 22.15 0.92
N GLN A 208 -22.21 21.49 -0.23
CA GLN A 208 -23.49 21.36 -0.95
C GLN A 208 -24.26 20.06 -0.63
N LYS A 209 -23.86 19.35 0.43
CA LYS A 209 -24.48 18.10 0.91
C LYS A 209 -24.35 16.91 -0.06
N HIS A 210 -23.38 16.92 -0.95
CA HIS A 210 -23.01 15.73 -1.75
C HIS A 210 -22.24 14.72 -0.89
N LEU A 211 -22.49 13.43 -1.15
CA LEU A 211 -21.88 12.28 -0.47
C LEU A 211 -21.23 11.29 -1.45
N TYR A 212 -21.65 11.29 -2.71
CA TYR A 212 -21.18 10.35 -3.73
C TYR A 212 -20.70 11.09 -4.97
N GLY A 213 -19.83 10.47 -5.75
CA GLY A 213 -19.44 10.93 -7.08
C GLY A 213 -19.80 9.89 -8.12
N LEU A 214 -20.42 10.31 -9.22
CA LEU A 214 -20.64 9.48 -10.39
C LEU A 214 -19.56 9.80 -11.41
N VAL A 215 -18.86 8.77 -11.86
CA VAL A 215 -17.86 8.85 -12.92
C VAL A 215 -18.43 8.20 -14.17
N ILE A 216 -18.44 8.93 -15.27
CA ILE A 216 -18.86 8.46 -16.58
C ILE A 216 -17.68 8.60 -17.52
N GLN A 217 -17.31 7.55 -18.24
CA GLN A 217 -16.19 7.57 -19.16
C GLN A 217 -16.57 6.96 -20.52
N ASP A 218 -16.23 7.65 -21.60
CA ASP A 218 -16.19 7.04 -22.93
C ASP A 218 -14.88 6.25 -23.11
N HIS A 219 -14.99 4.97 -23.43
CA HIS A 219 -13.83 4.07 -23.46
C HIS A 219 -12.90 4.31 -24.66
N PHE A 220 -13.40 4.89 -25.76
CA PHE A 220 -12.62 5.19 -26.96
C PHE A 220 -11.83 6.49 -26.79
N LEU A 221 -12.55 7.58 -26.53
CA LEU A 221 -12.04 8.94 -26.39
C LEU A 221 -11.25 9.16 -25.10
N SER A 222 -11.46 8.30 -24.09
CA SER A 222 -11.05 8.56 -22.72
C SER A 222 -11.64 9.87 -22.17
N LEU A 223 -12.79 10.32 -22.70
CA LEU A 223 -13.51 11.47 -22.19
C LEU A 223 -14.21 11.10 -20.88
N VAL A 224 -14.00 11.90 -19.84
CA VAL A 224 -14.49 11.61 -18.48
C VAL A 224 -15.37 12.73 -17.97
N ALA A 225 -16.48 12.38 -17.32
CA ALA A 225 -17.30 13.30 -16.55
C ALA A 225 -17.36 12.86 -15.08
N PHE A 226 -17.27 13.85 -14.19
CA PHE A 226 -17.49 13.67 -12.77
C PHE A 226 -18.71 14.47 -12.31
N ILE A 227 -19.71 13.78 -11.78
CA ILE A 227 -20.97 14.37 -11.32
C ILE A 227 -21.15 14.07 -9.82
N PRO A 228 -21.05 15.07 -8.94
CA PRO A 228 -21.30 14.86 -7.51
C PRO A 228 -22.80 14.66 -7.24
N LEU A 229 -23.12 13.73 -6.36
CA LEU A 229 -24.48 13.29 -6.02
C LEU A 229 -24.74 13.39 -4.51
N ARG A 230 -25.95 13.80 -4.15
CA ARG A 230 -26.43 13.79 -2.75
C ARG A 230 -26.88 12.41 -2.29
N ALA A 231 -27.39 11.61 -3.20
CA ALA A 231 -27.82 10.24 -2.98
C ALA A 231 -27.56 9.41 -4.24
N LYS A 232 -27.31 8.11 -4.06
CA LYS A 232 -27.06 7.16 -5.16
C LYS A 232 -28.24 7.09 -6.15
N SER A 233 -29.48 7.21 -5.66
CA SER A 233 -30.70 7.26 -6.48
C SER A 233 -30.80 8.39 -7.49
N LYS A 234 -29.97 9.44 -7.37
CA LYS A 234 -29.90 10.51 -8.38
C LYS A 234 -29.02 10.14 -9.58
N ALA A 235 -28.21 9.09 -9.50
CA ALA A 235 -27.28 8.69 -10.55
C ALA A 235 -27.99 8.43 -11.88
N VAL A 236 -29.08 7.67 -11.86
CA VAL A 236 -29.87 7.31 -13.06
C VAL A 236 -30.25 8.53 -13.89
N LYS A 237 -30.78 9.57 -13.26
CA LYS A 237 -31.20 10.81 -13.94
C LYS A 237 -30.00 11.52 -14.59
N GLU A 238 -28.90 11.63 -13.86
CA GLU A 238 -27.69 12.32 -14.32
C GLU A 238 -27.01 11.54 -15.47
N ILE A 239 -27.01 10.21 -15.42
CA ILE A 239 -26.50 9.35 -16.50
C ILE A 239 -27.30 9.58 -17.79
N LEU A 240 -28.63 9.48 -17.73
CA LEU A 240 -29.48 9.67 -18.91
C LEU A 240 -29.34 11.08 -19.50
N GLY A 241 -29.23 12.11 -18.65
CA GLY A 241 -28.99 13.49 -19.08
C GLY A 241 -27.62 13.66 -19.76
N TRP A 242 -26.58 13.04 -19.18
CA TRP A 242 -25.24 13.07 -19.74
C TRP A 242 -25.17 12.35 -21.10
N LEU A 243 -25.79 11.17 -21.24
CA LEU A 243 -25.82 10.40 -22.50
C LEU A 243 -26.44 11.20 -23.64
N LYS A 244 -27.56 11.89 -23.38
CA LYS A 244 -28.19 12.79 -24.36
C LYS A 244 -27.27 13.93 -24.75
N THR A 245 -26.62 14.55 -23.77
CA THR A 245 -25.69 15.66 -24.01
C THR A 245 -24.47 15.19 -24.81
N PHE A 246 -23.93 14.03 -24.48
CA PHE A 246 -22.80 13.42 -25.19
C PHE A 246 -23.14 13.11 -26.65
N ALA A 247 -24.31 12.54 -26.92
CA ALA A 247 -24.74 12.24 -28.29
C ALA A 247 -24.83 13.51 -29.16
N VAL A 248 -25.35 14.60 -28.60
CA VAL A 248 -25.42 15.90 -29.29
C VAL A 248 -24.03 16.51 -29.49
N LEU A 249 -23.17 16.48 -28.46
CA LEU A 249 -21.85 17.12 -28.52
C LEU A 249 -20.87 16.36 -29.42
N SER A 250 -20.86 15.04 -29.34
CA SER A 250 -19.93 14.20 -30.10
C SER A 250 -20.44 13.86 -31.50
N GLY A 251 -21.74 14.01 -31.76
CA GLY A 251 -22.39 13.50 -32.97
C GLY A 251 -22.47 11.97 -33.05
N HIS A 252 -22.06 11.25 -32.00
CA HIS A 252 -22.05 9.79 -31.96
C HIS A 252 -23.15 9.26 -31.04
N GLN A 253 -23.96 8.33 -31.54
CA GLN A 253 -24.94 7.64 -30.72
C GLN A 253 -24.25 6.62 -29.81
N VAL A 254 -24.65 6.60 -28.54
CA VAL A 254 -24.16 5.61 -27.59
C VAL A 254 -24.78 4.25 -27.90
N LYS A 255 -23.96 3.20 -28.01
CA LYS A 255 -24.43 1.85 -28.32
C LYS A 255 -24.60 1.01 -27.06
N ARG A 256 -23.60 1.05 -26.18
CA ARG A 256 -23.56 0.22 -24.97
C ARG A 256 -23.16 1.05 -23.76
N LEU A 257 -23.81 0.77 -22.64
CA LEU A 257 -23.45 1.30 -21.34
C LEU A 257 -23.07 0.14 -20.42
N THR A 258 -21.90 0.22 -19.82
CA THR A 258 -21.39 -0.76 -18.86
C THR A 258 -21.44 -0.16 -17.45
N SER A 259 -22.04 -0.88 -16.50
CA SER A 259 -22.02 -0.51 -15.08
C SER A 259 -21.64 -1.70 -14.20
N ASP A 260 -21.34 -1.43 -12.93
CA ASP A 260 -21.31 -2.47 -11.91
C ASP A 260 -22.73 -3.03 -11.64
N ASN A 261 -22.80 -4.12 -10.87
CA ASN A 261 -24.07 -4.74 -10.46
C ASN A 261 -24.74 -3.98 -9.28
N ALA A 262 -24.50 -2.67 -9.12
CA ALA A 262 -25.16 -1.90 -8.08
C ALA A 262 -26.69 -1.85 -8.32
N GLY A 263 -27.47 -1.99 -7.25
CA GLY A 263 -28.94 -2.06 -7.33
C GLY A 263 -29.61 -0.88 -8.05
N GLU A 264 -28.98 0.31 -7.99
CA GLU A 264 -29.43 1.53 -8.68
C GLU A 264 -29.46 1.33 -10.21
N PHE A 265 -28.45 0.65 -10.75
CA PHE A 265 -28.29 0.36 -12.17
C PHE A 265 -29.07 -0.88 -12.62
N LEU A 266 -29.66 -1.63 -11.69
CA LEU A 266 -30.53 -2.76 -12.00
C LEU A 266 -32.02 -2.38 -12.01
N SER A 267 -32.35 -1.13 -11.67
CA SER A 267 -33.72 -0.63 -11.60
C SER A 267 -34.44 -0.68 -12.96
N CYS A 268 -35.75 -0.96 -12.94
CA CYS A 268 -36.60 -0.95 -14.15
C CYS A 268 -36.54 0.40 -14.86
N VAL A 269 -36.60 1.50 -14.11
CA VAL A 269 -36.53 2.87 -14.62
C VAL A 269 -35.25 3.11 -15.43
N PHE A 270 -34.11 2.60 -14.97
CA PHE A 270 -32.86 2.75 -15.71
C PHE A 270 -32.84 1.91 -16.99
N LYS A 271 -33.32 0.66 -16.92
CA LYS A 271 -33.43 -0.21 -18.11
C LYS A 271 -34.36 0.38 -19.16
N GLU A 272 -35.54 0.85 -18.77
CA GLU A 272 -36.50 1.51 -19.66
C GLU A 272 -35.91 2.80 -20.26
N GLY A 273 -35.22 3.61 -19.44
CA GLY A 273 -34.56 4.83 -19.90
C GLY A 273 -33.48 4.57 -20.95
N LEU A 274 -32.68 3.50 -20.78
CA LEU A 274 -31.66 3.09 -21.75
C LEU A 274 -32.29 2.49 -23.02
N GLN A 275 -33.33 1.66 -22.87
CA GLN A 275 -34.07 1.11 -24.00
C GLN A 275 -34.69 2.20 -24.88
N HIS A 276 -35.24 3.25 -24.28
CA HIS A 276 -35.79 4.39 -25.02
C HIS A 276 -34.72 5.15 -25.82
N LEU A 277 -33.46 5.12 -25.38
CA LEU A 277 -32.32 5.68 -26.10
C LEU A 277 -31.68 4.71 -27.10
N GLY A 278 -32.17 3.46 -27.16
CA GLY A 278 -31.60 2.39 -27.98
C GLY A 278 -30.25 1.87 -27.46
N ILE A 279 -29.95 2.07 -26.17
CA ILE A 279 -28.67 1.71 -25.56
C ILE A 279 -28.78 0.34 -24.90
N THR A 280 -27.85 -0.56 -25.19
CA THR A 280 -27.75 -1.85 -24.51
C THR A 280 -27.03 -1.68 -23.17
N HIS A 281 -27.65 -2.14 -22.09
CA HIS A 281 -27.04 -2.16 -20.76
C HIS A 281 -26.29 -3.47 -20.55
N GLU A 282 -24.99 -3.38 -20.31
CA GLU A 282 -24.13 -4.48 -19.93
C GLU A 282 -23.75 -4.30 -18.46
N THR A 283 -23.85 -5.35 -17.67
CA THR A 283 -23.24 -5.34 -16.33
C THR A 283 -21.92 -6.08 -16.38
N THR A 284 -20.92 -5.57 -15.66
CA THR A 284 -19.62 -6.24 -15.61
C THR A 284 -19.79 -7.63 -15.00
N VAL A 285 -19.44 -8.66 -15.77
CA VAL A 285 -19.17 -9.99 -15.23
C VAL A 285 -17.92 -9.87 -14.36
N LEU A 286 -17.91 -10.53 -13.19
CA LEU A 286 -16.82 -10.54 -12.20
C LEU A 286 -15.41 -10.89 -12.74
N TYR A 287 -15.26 -11.17 -14.04
CA TYR A 287 -14.04 -11.66 -14.68
C TYR A 287 -13.53 -10.83 -15.87
N GLU A 288 -14.22 -9.76 -16.30
CA GLU A 288 -13.71 -8.85 -17.35
C GLU A 288 -12.94 -7.65 -16.76
N HIS A 289 -11.89 -7.95 -15.98
CA HIS A 289 -11.05 -6.97 -15.27
C HIS A 289 -10.41 -5.88 -16.16
N HIS A 290 -10.28 -6.11 -17.46
CA HIS A 290 -9.66 -5.14 -18.38
C HIS A 290 -10.52 -3.89 -18.59
N GLN A 291 -11.84 -4.05 -18.81
CA GLN A 291 -12.73 -2.92 -19.12
C GLN A 291 -12.93 -2.04 -17.88
N ASN A 292 -13.12 -2.69 -16.73
CA ASN A 292 -13.19 -2.01 -15.44
C ASN A 292 -11.85 -1.34 -15.08
N GLY A 293 -10.73 -1.98 -15.42
CA GLY A 293 -9.40 -1.48 -15.11
C GLY A 293 -9.06 -0.14 -15.77
N LYS A 294 -9.72 0.27 -16.88
CA LYS A 294 -9.55 1.64 -17.43
C LYS A 294 -10.26 2.68 -16.57
N VAL A 295 -11.51 2.43 -16.19
CA VAL A 295 -12.28 3.35 -15.33
C VAL A 295 -11.68 3.44 -13.94
N GLU A 296 -11.26 2.32 -13.35
CA GLU A 296 -10.58 2.29 -12.06
C GLU A 296 -9.30 3.15 -12.07
N ARG A 297 -8.53 3.11 -13.16
CA ARG A 297 -7.35 3.99 -13.32
C ARG A 297 -7.73 5.46 -13.41
N VAL A 298 -8.80 5.78 -14.14
CA VAL A 298 -9.31 7.16 -14.22
C VAL A 298 -9.78 7.64 -12.86
N ILE A 299 -10.60 6.87 -12.15
CA ILE A 299 -11.07 7.18 -10.81
C ILE A 299 -9.90 7.43 -9.87
N ARG A 300 -8.89 6.57 -9.91
CA ARG A 300 -7.67 6.73 -9.11
C ARG A 300 -6.94 8.02 -9.47
N THR A 301 -6.78 8.32 -10.76
CA THR A 301 -6.12 9.54 -11.23
C THR A 301 -6.87 10.80 -10.78
N LEU A 302 -8.20 10.82 -10.92
CA LEU A 302 -9.04 11.92 -10.44
C LEU A 302 -8.94 12.09 -8.92
N SER A 303 -8.95 10.98 -8.18
CA SER A 303 -8.88 10.99 -6.71
C SER A 303 -7.52 11.46 -6.21
N GLU A 304 -6.42 11.00 -6.83
CA GLU A 304 -5.06 11.44 -6.52
C GLU A 304 -4.89 12.94 -6.82
N THR A 305 -5.41 13.41 -7.96
CA THR A 305 -5.37 14.83 -8.35
C THR A 305 -6.19 15.70 -7.40
N ALA A 306 -7.42 15.30 -7.07
CA ALA A 306 -8.26 16.02 -6.12
C ALA A 306 -7.61 16.11 -4.73
N ARG A 307 -7.01 15.01 -4.23
CA ARG A 307 -6.24 15.03 -2.97
C ARG A 307 -5.04 15.96 -3.03
N ALA A 308 -4.31 15.98 -4.15
CA ALA A 308 -3.17 16.89 -4.32
C ALA A 308 -3.60 18.37 -4.29
N ILE A 309 -4.76 18.71 -4.89
CA ILE A 309 -5.34 20.07 -4.82
C ILE A 309 -5.65 20.45 -3.35
N ILE A 310 -6.31 19.56 -2.63
CA ILE A 310 -6.70 19.77 -1.22
C ILE A 310 -5.47 19.97 -0.34
N LEU A 311 -4.50 19.05 -0.41
CA LEU A 311 -3.29 19.07 0.42
C LEU A 311 -2.36 20.24 0.08
N GLY A 312 -2.22 20.56 -1.20
CA GLY A 312 -1.28 21.60 -1.66
C GLY A 312 -1.68 23.03 -1.26
N LYS A 313 -2.93 23.26 -0.85
CA LYS A 313 -3.46 24.60 -0.55
C LYS A 313 -4.30 24.69 0.72
N ASN A 314 -4.28 23.65 1.56
CA ASN A 314 -5.06 23.60 2.81
C ASN A 314 -6.54 23.95 2.58
N VAL A 315 -7.10 23.47 1.46
CA VAL A 315 -8.50 23.69 1.10
C VAL A 315 -9.36 22.82 1.99
N GLU A 316 -10.52 23.32 2.42
CA GLU A 316 -11.46 22.53 3.22
C GLU A 316 -11.88 21.27 2.44
N VAL A 317 -11.78 20.10 3.10
CA VAL A 317 -12.18 18.80 2.52
C VAL A 317 -13.62 18.83 2.01
N ALA A 318 -14.49 19.66 2.59
CA ALA A 318 -15.88 19.83 2.17
C ALA A 318 -16.05 20.39 0.74
N LEU A 319 -14.98 20.91 0.10
CA LEU A 319 -14.98 21.39 -1.27
C LEU A 319 -14.61 20.33 -2.32
N TRP A 320 -14.40 19.07 -1.89
CA TRP A 320 -14.04 17.95 -2.78
C TRP A 320 -14.86 17.85 -4.09
N PRO A 321 -16.18 18.16 -4.16
CA PRO A 321 -16.89 18.06 -5.44
C PRO A 321 -16.33 18.97 -6.52
N TRP A 322 -15.81 20.14 -6.13
CA TRP A 322 -15.19 21.09 -7.04
C TRP A 322 -13.81 20.63 -7.48
N ASP A 323 -13.03 20.05 -6.57
CA ASP A 323 -11.70 19.53 -6.86
C ASP A 323 -11.77 18.37 -7.85
N PHE A 324 -12.71 17.44 -7.67
CA PHE A 324 -12.94 16.35 -8.61
C PHE A 324 -13.47 16.83 -9.97
N ARG A 325 -14.40 17.79 -10.00
CA ARG A 325 -14.86 18.41 -11.26
C ARG A 325 -13.72 19.11 -11.99
N HIS A 326 -12.85 19.80 -11.26
CA HIS A 326 -11.68 20.44 -11.84
C HIS A 326 -10.69 19.40 -12.38
N ALA A 327 -10.41 18.35 -11.61
CA ALA A 327 -9.56 17.25 -12.06
C ALA A 327 -10.09 16.62 -13.35
N ALA A 328 -11.39 16.34 -13.45
CA ALA A 328 -12.01 15.81 -14.68
C ALA A 328 -11.95 16.82 -15.85
N TRP A 329 -12.17 18.11 -15.56
CA TRP A 329 -12.08 19.18 -16.55
C TRP A 329 -10.67 19.29 -17.15
N VAL A 330 -9.64 19.19 -16.32
CA VAL A 330 -8.23 19.20 -16.73
C VAL A 330 -7.90 17.91 -17.47
N PHE A 331 -8.33 16.76 -16.96
CA PHE A 331 -8.08 15.45 -17.57
C PHE A 331 -8.54 15.40 -19.03
N ASN A 332 -9.70 15.98 -19.36
CA ASN A 332 -10.19 16.03 -20.74
C ASN A 332 -9.45 17.01 -21.66
N ARG A 333 -8.57 17.86 -21.13
CA ARG A 333 -7.89 18.95 -21.85
C ARG A 333 -6.37 18.83 -21.86
N ILE A 334 -5.85 17.71 -21.39
CA ILE A 334 -4.45 17.34 -21.48
C ILE A 334 -4.26 16.24 -22.52
N LEU A 335 -3.03 16.08 -22.99
CA LEU A 335 -2.65 14.95 -23.84
C LEU A 335 -2.47 13.70 -22.98
N HIS A 336 -2.90 12.56 -23.52
CA HIS A 336 -2.64 11.25 -22.93
C HIS A 336 -1.50 10.56 -23.69
N ALA A 337 -0.80 9.64 -23.04
CA ALA A 337 0.47 9.06 -23.55
C ALA A 337 0.40 8.45 -24.96
N ASN A 338 -0.79 8.06 -25.44
CA ASN A 338 -0.99 7.41 -26.73
C ASN A 338 -1.87 8.25 -27.68
N SER A 339 -1.99 9.57 -27.47
CA SER A 339 -2.82 10.46 -28.30
C SER A 339 -2.17 11.82 -28.51
N ASP A 340 -2.17 12.30 -29.76
CA ASP A 340 -1.69 13.63 -30.14
C ASP A 340 -2.78 14.72 -30.00
N GLN A 341 -4.00 14.32 -29.63
CA GLN A 341 -5.13 15.21 -29.41
C GLN A 341 -5.74 15.01 -28.02
N THR A 342 -6.29 16.08 -27.45
CA THR A 342 -7.00 16.01 -26.16
C THR A 342 -8.38 15.38 -26.34
N PRO A 343 -8.94 14.65 -25.34
CA PRO A 343 -10.30 14.11 -25.44
C PRO A 343 -11.34 15.18 -25.82
N TRP A 344 -11.19 16.40 -25.29
CA TRP A 344 -12.05 17.53 -25.63
C TRP A 344 -11.94 17.95 -27.09
N GLU A 345 -10.74 18.01 -27.63
CA GLU A 345 -10.49 18.36 -29.04
C GLU A 345 -11.07 17.32 -29.99
N ILE A 346 -10.94 16.03 -29.66
CA ILE A 346 -11.51 14.95 -30.49
C ILE A 346 -13.04 15.05 -30.55
N VAL A 347 -13.69 15.42 -29.43
CA VAL A 347 -15.15 15.54 -29.37
C VAL A 347 -15.67 16.80 -30.05
N THR A 348 -15.01 17.94 -29.80
CA THR A 348 -15.53 19.25 -30.20
C THR A 348 -14.92 19.79 -31.49
N GLY A 349 -13.87 19.15 -32.00
CA GLY A 349 -13.05 19.66 -33.11
C GLY A 349 -12.24 20.92 -32.76
N MET A 350 -12.30 21.40 -31.52
CA MET A 350 -11.69 22.65 -31.08
C MET A 350 -10.61 22.39 -30.02
N LYS A 351 -9.45 23.01 -30.21
CA LYS A 351 -8.39 22.99 -29.18
C LYS A 351 -8.89 23.65 -27.89
N PRO A 352 -8.68 23.03 -26.72
CA PRO A 352 -9.14 23.60 -25.47
C PRO A 352 -8.38 24.88 -25.13
N ASN A 353 -9.10 25.95 -24.80
CA ASN A 353 -8.49 27.16 -24.27
C ASN A 353 -8.13 26.97 -22.79
N ILE A 354 -6.84 26.73 -22.53
CA ILE A 354 -6.31 26.57 -21.18
C ILE A 354 -6.02 27.90 -20.46
N SER A 355 -6.11 29.04 -21.13
CA SER A 355 -5.84 30.37 -20.55
C SER A 355 -6.84 30.73 -19.43
N ILE A 356 -7.98 30.04 -19.38
CA ILE A 356 -8.97 30.17 -18.31
C ILE A 356 -8.53 29.48 -17.01
N LEU A 357 -7.53 28.58 -17.06
CA LEU A 357 -6.98 27.94 -15.89
C LEU A 357 -6.35 29.00 -14.99
N ARG A 358 -7.03 29.24 -13.87
CA ARG A 358 -6.48 29.98 -12.74
C ARG A 358 -6.25 29.01 -11.60
N PHE A 359 -5.29 29.33 -10.74
CA PHE A 359 -5.11 28.62 -9.49
C PHE A 359 -6.45 28.59 -8.72
N LEU A 360 -6.92 27.40 -8.33
CA LEU A 360 -8.30 27.13 -7.90
C LEU A 360 -8.79 27.93 -6.67
N VAL A 361 -7.89 28.63 -5.98
CA VAL A 361 -8.18 29.26 -4.68
C VAL A 361 -8.93 30.59 -4.79
N VAL A 362 -8.82 31.32 -5.90
CA VAL A 362 -9.28 32.73 -5.91
C VAL A 362 -10.80 32.88 -6.14
N ARG A 363 -11.47 31.96 -6.84
CA ARG A 363 -12.89 32.16 -7.22
C ARG A 363 -13.91 31.45 -6.32
N LEU A 364 -13.51 30.39 -5.63
CA LEU A 364 -14.39 29.67 -4.69
C LEU A 364 -14.57 30.46 -3.39
N MET A 365 -13.52 31.08 -2.83
CA MET A 365 -13.69 31.96 -1.67
C MET A 365 -14.49 33.21 -2.01
N SER A 366 -14.31 33.81 -3.19
CA SER A 366 -15.11 34.99 -3.58
C SER A 366 -16.60 34.68 -3.79
N MET A 367 -16.95 33.49 -4.31
CA MET A 367 -18.35 33.08 -4.44
C MET A 367 -18.97 32.66 -3.09
N ILE A 368 -18.22 31.98 -2.23
CA ILE A 368 -18.70 31.54 -0.90
C ILE A 368 -18.91 32.74 0.04
N ILE A 369 -18.04 33.76 -0.03
CA ILE A 369 -18.20 35.00 0.75
C ILE A 369 -19.43 35.81 0.26
N CYS A 370 -19.74 35.77 -1.04
CA CYS A 370 -20.87 36.51 -1.59
C CYS A 370 -22.24 35.86 -1.24
N THR A 371 -22.30 34.56 -0.98
CA THR A 371 -23.55 33.86 -0.59
C THR A 371 -23.84 33.87 0.92
N LYS A 372 -22.95 34.42 1.76
CA LYS A 372 -23.18 34.59 3.21
C LYS A 372 -23.60 36.01 3.63
N ARG A 373 -23.83 36.91 2.67
CA ARG A 373 -24.53 38.19 2.89
C ARG A 373 -25.78 38.24 2.02
N ILE A 374 -26.88 37.72 2.55
CA ILE A 374 -28.27 38.22 2.44
C ILE A 374 -29.01 37.66 3.65
#